data_AF-F8KRY1-F1
#
_entry.id   AF-F8KRY1-F1
#
_cell.length_a   1.000
_cell.length_b   1.000
_cell.length_c   1.000
_cell.angle_alpha   90.00
_cell.angle_beta   90.00
_cell.angle_gamma   90.00
#
_symmetry.space_group_name_H-M   'P 1'
#
loop_
_entity.id
_entity.type
_entity.pdbx_description
1 polymer ?
#
loop_
_entity_poly.entity_id
_entity_poly.type
_entity_poly.pdbx_seq_one_letter_code
_entity_poly.pdbx_strand_id
1 'polypeptide(L)'
;MILDSRFLLCWLAPVVAGLFSPYAQGLKHLIAFEGKVAFYGFLVLYLFYALFALIKSPLVVKILKNTLLVLSVLFALVHFFLARYFDMLLTPSTIDTILATNLKESHDFFKSMVLPHSGVLLGVLAVCGLFLYLVRPTISLKPKTHLVLSIVFVLGIGAHIAKIRSINMKLAYGASQAIERVIPLIREAHAIYTSLKEYGNNQAILQAIREPLPKDYLKVDDDSVPNVVLIVGESASRNFMGVYGYPVPNTPFLSGLAEREREIAKFIRV
;
A
#
# COMPACT_ATOMS: atom_id res chain seq x y z
N MET A 1 4.13 22.23 26.20
CA MET A 1 3.96 21.86 24.77
C MET A 1 2.58 22.30 24.29
N ILE A 2 2.44 22.73 23.03
CA ILE A 2 1.16 23.16 22.45
C ILE A 2 0.81 22.26 21.27
N LEU A 3 -0.36 21.64 21.32
CA LEU A 3 -0.97 20.94 20.18
C LEU A 3 -1.84 21.94 19.42
N ASP A 4 -1.54 22.17 18.16
CA ASP A 4 -2.26 23.11 17.29
C ASP A 4 -3.09 22.35 16.24
N SER A 5 -3.76 23.08 15.35
CA SER A 5 -4.55 22.46 14.28
C SER A 5 -3.74 21.60 13.31
N ARG A 6 -2.43 21.83 13.18
CA ARG A 6 -1.56 21.00 12.35
C ARG A 6 -1.41 19.63 12.99
N PHE A 7 -1.20 19.58 14.30
CA PHE A 7 -1.18 18.31 15.05
C PHE A 7 -2.47 17.51 14.84
N LEU A 8 -3.63 18.17 15.00
CA LEU A 8 -4.92 17.50 14.85
C LEU A 8 -5.13 16.98 13.43
N LEU A 9 -4.76 17.75 12.41
CA LEU A 9 -4.88 17.30 11.03
C LEU A 9 -3.89 16.16 10.69
N CYS A 10 -2.64 16.24 11.16
CA CYS A 10 -1.67 15.15 11.02
C CYS A 10 -2.19 13.84 11.63
N TRP A 11 -2.94 13.94 12.72
CA TRP A 11 -3.50 12.78 13.40
C TRP A 11 -4.76 12.25 12.71
N LEU A 12 -5.68 13.14 12.35
CA LEU A 12 -6.98 12.76 11.77
C LEU A 12 -6.87 12.29 10.32
N ALA A 13 -6.02 12.90 9.49
CA ALA A 13 -5.97 12.58 8.06
C ALA A 13 -5.64 11.10 7.81
N PRO A 14 -4.61 10.49 8.44
CA PRO A 14 -4.35 9.06 8.29
C PRO A 14 -5.46 8.15 8.84
N VAL A 15 -6.11 8.54 9.95
CA VAL A 15 -7.24 7.78 10.53
C VAL A 15 -8.44 7.77 9.60
N VAL A 16 -8.77 8.93 9.01
CA VAL A 16 -9.87 9.04 8.04
C VAL A 16 -9.54 8.27 6.76
N ALA A 17 -8.30 8.36 6.28
CA ALA A 17 -7.86 7.58 5.12
C ALA A 17 -7.92 6.06 5.39
N GLY A 18 -7.58 5.64 6.62
CA GLY A 18 -7.64 4.25 7.05
C GLY A 18 -9.04 3.63 7.03
N LEU A 19 -10.11 4.44 7.15
CA LEU A 19 -11.50 3.96 7.01
C LEU A 19 -11.77 3.29 5.65
N PHE A 20 -10.96 3.56 4.63
CA PHE A 20 -11.06 2.97 3.29
C PHE A 20 -10.16 1.75 3.12
N SER A 21 -9.33 1.41 4.11
CA SER A 21 -8.36 0.31 4.06
C SER A 21 -9.04 -1.05 3.87
N PRO A 22 -8.44 -1.98 3.12
CA PRO A 22 -8.91 -3.37 3.06
C PRO A 22 -8.97 -4.04 4.45
N TYR A 23 -8.14 -3.60 5.40
CA TYR A 23 -8.14 -4.12 6.77
C TYR A 23 -9.29 -3.58 7.64
N ALA A 24 -10.02 -2.59 7.15
CA ALA A 24 -11.15 -1.98 7.85
C ALA A 24 -12.51 -2.63 7.48
N GLN A 25 -12.51 -3.68 6.66
CA GLN A 25 -13.73 -4.38 6.26
C GLN A 25 -14.37 -5.13 7.45
N GLY A 26 -15.54 -4.64 7.88
CA GLY A 26 -16.31 -5.17 9.01
C GLY A 26 -16.05 -4.45 10.34
N LEU A 27 -17.11 -4.21 11.12
CA LEU A 27 -17.08 -3.33 12.30
C LEU A 27 -16.03 -3.71 13.35
N LYS A 28 -15.83 -5.01 13.61
CA LYS A 28 -14.81 -5.49 14.58
C LYS A 28 -13.39 -5.19 14.10
N HIS A 29 -13.12 -5.38 12.81
CA HIS A 29 -11.81 -5.16 12.22
C HIS A 29 -11.51 -3.67 12.08
N LEU A 30 -12.51 -2.88 11.68
CA LEU A 30 -12.47 -1.42 11.67
C LEU A 30 -12.03 -0.87 13.04
N ILE A 31 -12.76 -1.19 14.11
CA ILE A 31 -12.47 -0.67 15.45
C ILE A 31 -11.07 -1.12 15.91
N ALA A 32 -10.72 -2.38 15.68
CA ALA A 32 -9.45 -2.93 16.14
C ALA A 32 -8.23 -2.41 15.37
N PHE A 33 -8.37 -2.18 14.06
CA PHE A 33 -7.31 -1.69 13.20
C PHE A 33 -7.17 -0.16 13.32
N GLU A 34 -8.25 0.58 13.07
CA GLU A 34 -8.24 2.05 13.11
C GLU A 34 -8.02 2.60 14.52
N GLY A 35 -8.51 1.90 15.55
CA GLY A 35 -8.23 2.27 16.93
C GLY A 35 -6.72 2.23 17.24
N LYS A 36 -5.99 1.28 16.67
CA LYS A 36 -4.53 1.22 16.78
C LYS A 36 -3.86 2.30 15.92
N VAL A 37 -4.35 2.56 14.70
CA VAL A 37 -3.83 3.64 13.84
C VAL A 37 -3.92 4.97 14.58
N ALA A 38 -5.10 5.26 15.16
CA ALA A 38 -5.34 6.45 15.95
C ALA A 38 -4.43 6.50 17.19
N PHE A 39 -4.33 5.41 17.96
CA PHE A 39 -3.50 5.38 19.17
C PHE A 39 -2.01 5.59 18.88
N TYR A 40 -1.44 4.79 17.98
CA TYR A 40 -0.01 4.87 17.66
C TYR A 40 0.35 6.11 16.86
N GLY A 41 -0.54 6.55 15.96
CA GLY A 41 -0.40 7.83 15.25
C GLY A 41 -0.36 9.00 16.23
N PHE A 42 -1.26 9.04 17.21
CA PHE A 42 -1.25 10.08 18.25
C PHE A 42 0.03 10.03 19.06
N LEU A 43 0.45 8.84 19.52
CA LEU A 43 1.66 8.65 20.31
C LEU A 43 2.90 9.18 19.58
N VAL A 44 3.11 8.78 18.33
CA VAL A 44 4.29 9.18 17.55
C VAL A 44 4.28 10.68 17.25
N LEU A 45 3.14 11.24 16.84
CA LEU A 45 3.02 12.69 16.64
C LEU A 45 3.27 13.47 17.93
N TYR A 46 2.76 12.97 19.06
CA TYR A 46 2.98 13.56 20.38
C TYR A 46 4.48 13.57 20.73
N LEU A 47 5.20 12.47 20.48
CA LEU A 47 6.64 12.39 20.69
C LEU A 47 7.39 13.39 19.80
N PHE A 48 7.04 13.52 18.51
CA PHE A 48 7.62 14.54 17.64
C PHE A 48 7.38 15.96 18.17
N TYR A 49 6.16 16.29 18.59
CA TYR A 49 5.85 17.60 19.16
C TYR A 49 6.59 17.85 20.48
N ALA A 50 6.80 16.81 21.29
CA ALA A 50 7.57 16.89 22.52
C ALA A 50 9.04 17.20 22.22
N LEU A 51 9.62 16.54 21.22
CA LEU A 51 10.98 16.82 20.73
C LEU A 51 11.08 18.25 20.17
N PHE A 52 10.10 18.69 19.38
CA PHE A 52 10.08 20.05 18.84
C PHE A 52 9.99 21.11 19.94
N ALA A 53 9.33 20.81 21.06
CA ALA A 53 9.24 21.73 22.20
C ALA A 53 10.61 21.95 22.89
N LEU A 54 11.62 21.10 22.64
CA LEU A 54 12.98 21.27 23.13
C LEU A 54 13.80 22.25 22.26
N ILE A 55 13.33 22.55 21.05
CA ILE A 55 14.03 23.41 20.09
C ILE A 55 13.73 24.88 20.39
N LYS A 56 14.78 25.69 20.61
CA LYS A 56 14.64 27.12 20.94
C LYS A 56 14.17 27.98 19.75
N SER A 57 14.55 27.61 18.53
CA SER A 57 14.26 28.42 17.34
C SER A 57 12.79 28.23 16.87
N PRO A 58 11.94 29.27 16.93
CA PRO A 58 10.55 29.16 16.51
C PRO A 58 10.40 28.93 15.00
N LEU A 59 11.35 29.42 14.20
CA LEU A 59 11.38 29.20 12.75
C LEU A 59 11.59 27.72 12.43
N VAL A 60 12.57 27.07 13.08
CA VAL A 60 12.85 25.65 12.89
C VAL A 60 11.65 24.80 13.29
N VAL A 61 11.04 25.08 14.45
CA VAL A 61 9.82 24.38 14.90
C VAL A 61 8.69 24.56 13.90
N LYS A 62 8.50 25.77 13.35
CA LYS A 62 7.47 26.03 12.33
C LYS A 62 7.70 25.22 11.06
N ILE A 63 8.95 25.15 10.58
CA ILE A 63 9.33 24.35 9.41
C ILE A 63 9.05 22.87 9.69
N LEU A 64 9.54 22.33 10.80
CA LEU A 64 9.37 20.92 11.16
C LEU A 64 7.88 20.52 11.27
N LYS A 65 7.05 21.34 11.93
CA LYS A 65 5.60 21.11 12.00
C LYS A 65 4.94 21.14 10.62
N ASN A 66 5.35 22.04 9.74
CA ASN A 66 4.81 22.13 8.38
C ASN A 66 5.27 20.95 7.52
N THR A 67 6.52 20.53 7.62
CA THR A 67 7.03 19.34 6.93
C THR A 67 6.27 18.10 7.38
N LEU A 68 6.07 17.94 8.69
CA LEU A 68 5.30 16.82 9.24
C LEU A 68 3.85 16.82 8.75
N LEU A 69 3.23 18.00 8.66
CA LEU A 69 1.88 18.17 8.11
C LEU A 69 1.81 17.78 6.63
N VAL A 70 2.73 18.30 5.81
CA VAL A 70 2.76 18.00 4.38
C VAL A 70 2.97 16.51 4.15
N LEU A 71 3.92 15.88 4.84
CA LEU A 71 4.15 14.44 4.73
C LEU A 71 2.95 13.61 5.18
N SER A 72 2.34 13.98 6.31
CA SER A 72 1.17 13.27 6.84
C SER A 72 -0.03 13.35 5.89
N VAL A 73 -0.34 14.54 5.38
CA VAL A 73 -1.44 14.72 4.42
C VAL A 73 -1.13 14.03 3.09
N LEU A 74 0.12 14.11 2.59
CA LEU A 74 0.54 13.44 1.37
C LEU A 74 0.38 11.91 1.49
N PHE A 75 0.91 11.31 2.56
CA PHE A 75 0.78 9.87 2.76
C PHE A 75 -0.66 9.43 3.03
N ALA A 76 -1.45 10.23 3.76
CA ALA A 76 -2.88 9.97 3.92
C ALA A 76 -3.62 10.02 2.57
N LEU A 77 -3.27 10.97 1.68
CA LEU A 77 -3.86 11.08 0.35
C LEU A 77 -3.48 9.88 -0.54
N VAL A 78 -2.21 9.48 -0.55
CA VAL A 78 -1.74 8.29 -1.27
C VAL A 78 -2.43 7.04 -0.73
N HIS A 79 -2.52 6.90 0.58
CA HIS A 79 -3.19 5.77 1.22
C HIS A 79 -4.67 5.72 0.87
N PHE A 80 -5.38 6.86 0.96
CA PHE A 80 -6.78 6.96 0.55
C PHE A 80 -6.96 6.57 -0.92
N PHE A 81 -6.11 7.06 -1.81
CA PHE A 81 -6.18 6.76 -3.24
C PHE A 81 -5.98 5.26 -3.51
N LEU A 82 -4.93 4.66 -2.95
CA LEU A 82 -4.64 3.24 -3.11
C LEU A 82 -5.77 2.37 -2.53
N ALA A 83 -6.24 2.70 -1.32
CA ALA A 83 -7.28 1.92 -0.66
C ALA A 83 -8.62 2.03 -1.41
N ARG A 84 -9.00 3.24 -1.84
CA ARG A 84 -10.30 3.49 -2.49
C ARG A 84 -10.39 2.91 -3.90
N TYR A 85 -9.33 2.96 -4.69
CA TYR A 85 -9.36 2.62 -6.12
C TYR A 85 -8.67 1.30 -6.46
N PHE A 86 -7.80 0.79 -5.59
CA PHE A 86 -7.04 -0.43 -5.82
C PHE A 86 -7.24 -1.49 -4.73
N ASP A 87 -7.95 -1.18 -3.64
CA ASP A 87 -8.06 -2.05 -2.44
C ASP A 87 -6.68 -2.44 -1.89
N MET A 88 -5.73 -1.50 -1.99
CA MET A 88 -4.30 -1.71 -1.70
C MET A 88 -3.76 -0.70 -0.69
N LEU A 89 -2.58 -1.02 -0.17
CA LEU A 89 -1.82 -0.21 0.77
C LEU A 89 -0.49 0.18 0.15
N LEU A 90 0.14 1.22 0.69
CA LEU A 90 1.52 1.52 0.35
C LEU A 90 2.44 0.47 0.99
N THR A 91 2.94 -0.45 0.18
CA THR A 91 3.84 -1.56 0.55
C THR A 91 5.17 -1.46 -0.18
N PRO A 92 6.22 -2.19 0.25
CA PRO A 92 7.45 -2.31 -0.53
C PRO A 92 7.19 -2.68 -1.99
N SER A 93 6.34 -3.66 -2.27
CA SER A 93 5.99 -4.05 -3.65
C SER A 93 5.39 -2.91 -4.49
N THR A 94 4.61 -2.02 -3.86
CA THR A 94 4.06 -0.83 -4.53
C THR A 94 5.18 0.16 -4.85
N ILE A 95 6.12 0.37 -3.93
CA ILE A 95 7.29 1.21 -4.17
C ILE A 95 8.19 0.61 -5.25
N ASP A 96 8.41 -0.71 -5.25
CA ASP A 96 9.21 -1.41 -6.26
C ASP A 96 8.59 -1.24 -7.66
N THR A 97 7.27 -1.31 -7.75
CA THR A 97 6.54 -1.05 -9.01
C THR A 97 6.75 0.39 -9.47
N ILE A 98 6.67 1.37 -8.55
CA ILE A 98 6.95 2.78 -8.87
C ILE A 98 8.40 2.96 -9.37
N LEU A 99 9.37 2.31 -8.72
CA LEU A 99 10.79 2.40 -9.09
C LEU A 99 11.09 1.69 -10.42
N ALA A 100 10.37 0.63 -10.75
CA ALA A 100 10.55 -0.11 -12.00
C ALA A 100 9.86 0.53 -13.22
N THR A 101 8.92 1.46 -12.98
CA THR A 101 8.11 2.08 -14.02
C THR A 101 8.90 3.11 -14.85
N ASN A 102 8.45 3.37 -16.08
CA ASN A 102 9.02 4.41 -16.94
C ASN A 102 8.06 5.60 -17.18
N LEU A 103 8.53 6.63 -17.89
CA LEU A 103 7.75 7.85 -18.14
C LEU A 103 6.46 7.58 -18.92
N LYS A 104 6.47 6.67 -19.90
CA LYS A 104 5.28 6.34 -20.68
C LYS A 104 4.24 5.65 -19.82
N GLU A 105 4.63 4.65 -19.04
CA GLU A 105 3.74 3.97 -18.09
C GLU A 105 3.18 4.93 -17.04
N SER A 106 4.03 5.81 -16.47
CA SER A 106 3.59 6.83 -15.51
C SER A 106 2.56 7.77 -16.10
N HIS A 107 2.77 8.20 -17.34
CA HIS A 107 1.85 9.08 -18.05
C HIS A 107 0.53 8.36 -18.38
N ASP A 108 0.58 7.11 -18.83
CA ASP A 108 -0.59 6.31 -19.16
C ASP A 108 -1.41 6.02 -17.88
N PHE A 109 -0.74 5.72 -16.76
CA PHE A 109 -1.35 5.61 -15.44
C PHE A 109 -1.96 6.95 -14.97
N PHE A 110 -1.26 8.05 -15.14
CA PHE A 110 -1.77 9.37 -14.75
C PHE A 110 -3.05 9.72 -15.52
N LYS A 111 -3.07 9.50 -16.84
CA LYS A 111 -4.24 9.77 -17.69
C LYS A 111 -5.42 8.83 -17.40
N SER A 112 -5.15 7.55 -17.17
CA SER A 112 -6.20 6.54 -16.98
C SER A 112 -6.74 6.49 -15.55
N MET A 113 -5.91 6.77 -14.55
CA MET A 113 -6.26 6.58 -13.13
C MET A 113 -6.24 7.86 -12.31
N VAL A 114 -5.23 8.74 -12.46
CA VAL A 114 -5.15 9.92 -11.58
C VAL A 114 -6.07 11.05 -12.05
N LEU A 115 -6.04 11.36 -13.34
CA LEU A 115 -6.78 12.50 -13.92
C LEU A 115 -8.30 12.34 -13.80
N PRO A 116 -8.92 11.18 -14.07
CA PRO A 116 -10.37 11.00 -13.92
C PRO A 116 -10.84 11.14 -12.46
N HIS A 117 -9.96 10.85 -11.50
CA HIS A 117 -10.26 10.93 -10.06
C HIS A 117 -9.74 12.22 -9.40
N SER A 118 -9.19 13.16 -10.20
CA SER A 118 -8.59 14.41 -9.70
C SER A 118 -9.57 15.27 -8.90
N GLY A 119 -10.85 15.31 -9.27
CA GLY A 119 -11.88 16.06 -8.53
C GLY A 119 -12.02 15.58 -7.08
N VAL A 120 -11.98 14.28 -6.84
CA VAL A 120 -12.04 13.71 -5.48
C VAL A 120 -10.77 14.05 -4.71
N LEU A 121 -9.59 13.91 -5.34
CA LEU A 121 -8.31 14.22 -4.72
C LEU A 121 -8.21 15.71 -4.33
N LEU A 122 -8.62 16.60 -5.22
CA LEU A 122 -8.70 18.04 -4.96
C LEU A 122 -9.72 18.36 -3.88
N GLY A 123 -10.86 17.66 -3.85
CA GLY A 123 -11.86 17.77 -2.79
C GLY A 123 -11.30 17.42 -1.42
N VAL A 124 -10.55 16.32 -1.30
CA VAL A 124 -9.88 15.92 -0.05
C VAL A 124 -8.88 16.99 0.39
N LEU A 125 -8.05 17.50 -0.53
CA LEU A 125 -7.10 18.58 -0.23
C LEU A 125 -7.80 19.87 0.18
N ALA A 126 -8.92 20.22 -0.45
CA ALA A 126 -9.74 21.37 -0.09
C ALA A 126 -10.33 21.21 1.32
N VAL A 127 -10.79 20.00 1.70
CA VAL A 127 -11.25 19.71 3.06
C VAL A 127 -10.12 19.87 4.08
N CYS A 128 -8.90 19.40 3.79
CA CYS A 128 -7.74 19.62 4.65
C CYS A 128 -7.42 21.13 4.79
N GLY A 129 -7.45 21.89 3.69
CA GLY A 129 -7.25 23.34 3.71
C GLY A 129 -8.32 24.08 4.51
N LEU A 130 -9.59 23.71 4.30
CA LEU A 130 -10.74 24.25 5.04
C LEU A 130 -10.66 23.90 6.52
N PHE A 131 -10.26 22.68 6.87
CA PHE A 131 -10.00 22.29 8.25
C PHE A 131 -8.95 23.20 8.88
N LEU A 132 -7.81 23.41 8.22
CA LEU A 132 -6.78 24.31 8.75
C LEU A 132 -7.25 25.76 8.85
N TYR A 133 -8.17 26.18 7.98
CA TYR A 133 -8.76 27.52 8.00
C TYR A 133 -9.73 27.71 9.17
N LEU A 134 -10.71 26.81 9.32
CA LEU A 134 -11.80 26.88 10.30
C LEU A 134 -11.39 26.40 11.69
N VAL A 135 -10.58 25.35 11.77
CA VAL A 135 -10.22 24.69 13.03
C VAL A 135 -8.91 25.30 13.53
N ARG A 136 -9.02 26.21 14.51
CA ARG A 136 -7.89 26.93 15.13
C ARG A 136 -7.68 26.67 16.64
N PRO A 137 -7.96 25.48 17.19
CA PRO A 137 -7.69 25.23 18.60
C PRO A 137 -6.17 25.17 18.86
N THR A 138 -5.75 25.74 19.98
CA THR A 138 -4.40 25.60 20.53
C THR A 138 -4.49 25.01 21.93
N ILE A 139 -4.21 23.72 22.05
CA ILE A 139 -4.29 23.00 23.31
C ILE A 139 -2.92 23.07 23.98
N SER A 140 -2.80 23.93 24.99
CA SER A 140 -1.60 23.98 25.85
C SER A 140 -1.68 22.87 26.90
N LEU A 141 -0.74 21.94 26.85
CA LEU A 141 -0.72 20.79 27.75
C LEU A 141 -0.12 21.16 29.10
N LYS A 142 -0.92 20.96 30.16
CA LYS A 142 -0.48 21.12 31.56
C LYS A 142 0.32 19.89 32.00
N PRO A 143 1.20 19.99 33.02
CA PRO A 143 1.96 18.84 33.53
C PRO A 143 1.09 17.63 33.91
N LYS A 144 -0.09 17.87 34.50
CA LYS A 144 -1.06 16.81 34.81
C LYS A 144 -1.55 16.07 33.55
N THR A 145 -1.79 16.79 32.45
CA THR A 145 -2.21 16.19 31.17
C THR A 145 -1.09 15.36 30.55
N HIS A 146 0.17 15.83 30.64
CA HIS A 146 1.32 15.05 30.22
C HIS A 146 1.42 13.72 30.99
N LEU A 147 1.23 13.75 32.31
CA LEU A 147 1.23 12.55 33.14
C LEU A 147 0.13 11.57 32.72
N VAL A 148 -1.11 12.05 32.55
CA VAL A 148 -2.24 11.22 32.11
C VAL A 148 -1.97 10.58 30.75
N LEU A 149 -1.49 11.36 29.77
CA LEU A 149 -1.13 10.83 28.45
C LEU A 149 -0.04 9.78 28.53
N SER A 150 1.02 10.02 29.32
CA SER A 150 2.08 9.04 29.54
C SER A 150 1.56 7.73 30.13
N ILE A 151 0.65 7.80 31.12
CA ILE A 151 0.01 6.61 31.71
C ILE A 151 -0.81 5.86 30.64
N VAL A 152 -1.64 6.58 29.87
CA VAL A 152 -2.45 5.99 28.79
C VAL A 152 -1.56 5.30 27.75
N PHE A 153 -0.43 5.92 27.37
CA PHE A 153 0.51 5.31 26.43
C PHE A 153 1.17 4.05 27.00
N VAL A 154 1.64 4.09 28.24
CA VAL A 154 2.26 2.93 28.91
C VAL A 154 1.26 1.79 29.03
N LEU A 155 0.02 2.07 29.44
CA LEU A 155 -1.02 1.06 29.54
C LEU A 155 -1.40 0.47 28.16
N GLY A 156 -1.55 1.32 27.14
CA GLY A 156 -1.87 0.88 25.78
C GLY A 156 -0.77 0.01 25.17
N ILE A 157 0.50 0.40 25.33
CA ILE A 157 1.65 -0.40 24.90
C ILE A 157 1.71 -1.71 25.71
N GLY A 158 1.55 -1.64 27.03
CA GLY A 158 1.53 -2.82 27.90
C GLY A 158 0.44 -3.82 27.53
N ALA A 159 -0.77 -3.35 27.22
CA ALA A 159 -1.87 -4.19 26.75
C ALA A 159 -1.55 -4.85 25.40
N HIS A 160 -0.89 -4.14 24.48
CA HIS A 160 -0.47 -4.72 23.20
C HIS A 160 0.60 -5.80 23.39
N ILE A 161 1.59 -5.55 24.25
CA ILE A 161 2.63 -6.54 24.59
C ILE A 161 2.01 -7.77 25.24
N ALA A 162 1.07 -7.59 26.18
CA ALA A 162 0.36 -8.69 26.82
C ALA A 162 -0.40 -9.55 25.79
N LYS A 163 -1.06 -8.91 24.81
CA LYS A 163 -1.74 -9.61 23.70
C LYS A 163 -0.77 -10.38 22.81
N ILE A 164 0.39 -9.81 22.47
CA ILE A 164 1.41 -10.50 21.67
C ILE A 164 1.88 -11.76 22.39
N ARG A 165 2.11 -11.66 23.71
CA ARG A 165 2.51 -12.78 24.55
C ARG A 165 1.41 -13.83 24.69
N SER A 166 0.14 -13.41 24.81
CA SER A 166 -0.98 -14.35 24.97
C SER A 166 -1.20 -15.24 23.75
N ILE A 167 -0.76 -14.80 22.56
CA ILE A 167 -0.82 -15.59 21.33
C ILE A 167 0.52 -16.28 21.00
N ASN A 168 1.43 -16.39 21.97
CA ASN A 168 2.76 -17.02 21.84
C ASN A 168 3.61 -16.49 20.67
N MET A 169 3.36 -15.24 20.26
CA MET A 169 4.11 -14.62 19.18
C MET A 169 5.39 -13.98 19.74
N LYS A 170 6.53 -14.16 19.05
CA LYS A 170 7.79 -13.54 19.43
C LYS A 170 7.61 -12.02 19.51
N LEU A 171 8.03 -11.41 20.61
CA LEU A 171 7.80 -9.99 20.88
C LEU A 171 8.37 -9.09 19.78
N ALA A 172 9.58 -9.39 19.30
CA ALA A 172 10.22 -8.66 18.20
C ALA A 172 9.37 -8.68 16.93
N TYR A 173 8.79 -9.83 16.58
CA TYR A 173 7.93 -9.99 15.43
C TYR A 173 6.59 -9.24 15.60
N GLY A 174 5.99 -9.30 16.80
CA GLY A 174 4.79 -8.55 17.11
C GLY A 174 4.96 -7.03 17.10
N ALA A 175 6.12 -6.55 17.57
CA ALA A 175 6.49 -5.14 17.53
C ALA A 175 6.72 -4.67 16.09
N SER A 176 7.44 -5.44 15.27
CA SER A 176 7.63 -5.17 13.85
C SER A 176 6.29 -5.09 13.12
N GLN A 177 5.37 -6.04 13.35
CA GLN A 177 4.01 -5.96 12.77
C GLN A 177 3.24 -4.69 13.18
N ALA A 178 3.39 -4.21 14.42
CA ALA A 178 2.75 -2.98 14.86
C ALA A 178 3.31 -1.76 14.12
N ILE A 179 4.63 -1.68 14.01
CA ILE A 179 5.38 -0.61 13.34
C ILE A 179 5.04 -0.58 11.85
N GLU A 180 5.07 -1.74 11.20
CA GLU A 180 4.96 -1.88 9.74
C GLU A 180 3.53 -1.79 9.23
N ARG A 181 2.51 -1.98 10.07
CA ARG A 181 1.12 -2.03 9.57
C ARG A 181 0.26 -0.87 10.02
N VAL A 182 0.58 -0.25 11.15
CA VAL A 182 -0.41 0.53 11.89
C VAL A 182 0.03 1.94 12.23
N ILE A 183 1.33 2.24 12.26
CA ILE A 183 1.82 3.57 12.61
C ILE A 183 1.96 4.41 11.33
N PRO A 184 1.12 5.45 11.12
CA PRO A 184 1.28 6.34 9.98
C PRO A 184 2.64 7.03 9.98
N LEU A 185 3.14 7.38 8.81
CA LEU A 185 4.49 7.88 8.51
C LEU A 185 5.59 6.82 8.68
N ILE A 186 5.56 6.03 9.75
CA ILE A 186 6.59 5.01 9.99
C ILE A 186 6.40 3.84 9.04
N ARG A 187 5.16 3.36 8.85
CA ARG A 187 4.85 2.33 7.86
C ARG A 187 5.30 2.73 6.46
N GLU A 188 4.96 3.93 6.03
CA GLU A 188 5.30 4.42 4.69
C GLU A 188 6.80 4.61 4.53
N ALA A 189 7.48 5.17 5.54
CA ALA A 189 8.94 5.28 5.55
C ALA A 189 9.62 3.90 5.51
N HIS A 190 9.08 2.92 6.23
CA HIS A 190 9.59 1.55 6.21
C HIS A 190 9.41 0.91 4.82
N ALA A 191 8.23 1.06 4.20
CA ALA A 191 7.99 0.56 2.85
C ALA A 191 8.99 1.12 1.83
N ILE A 192 9.23 2.44 1.88
CA ILE A 192 10.21 3.12 1.03
C ILE A 192 11.62 2.62 1.34
N TYR A 193 12.00 2.56 2.62
CA TYR A 193 13.33 2.14 3.04
C TYR A 193 13.66 0.72 2.59
N THR A 194 12.75 -0.24 2.81
CA THR A 194 12.96 -1.64 2.43
C THR A 194 13.14 -1.78 0.92
N SER A 195 12.28 -1.15 0.13
CA SER A 195 12.42 -1.15 -1.33
C SER A 195 13.74 -0.53 -1.79
N LEU A 196 14.13 0.62 -1.26
CA LEU A 196 15.41 1.25 -1.63
C LEU A 196 16.63 0.41 -1.21
N LYS A 197 16.56 -0.25 -0.06
CA LYS A 197 17.62 -1.14 0.44
C LYS A 197 17.77 -2.37 -0.45
N GLU A 198 16.67 -2.95 -0.92
CA GLU A 198 16.66 -4.17 -1.73
C GLU A 198 16.74 -3.88 -3.24
N TYR A 199 16.60 -2.61 -3.65
CA TYR A 199 16.52 -2.20 -5.04
C TYR A 199 17.69 -2.73 -5.90
N GLY A 200 18.93 -2.60 -5.42
CA GLY A 200 20.10 -3.08 -6.15
C GLY A 200 20.09 -4.59 -6.39
N ASN A 201 19.67 -5.37 -5.39
CA ASN A 201 19.55 -6.83 -5.50
C ASN A 201 18.42 -7.20 -6.48
N ASN A 202 17.28 -6.51 -6.39
CA ASN A 202 16.16 -6.72 -7.29
C ASN A 202 16.55 -6.42 -8.75
N GLN A 203 17.30 -5.35 -8.99
CA GLN A 203 17.84 -5.03 -10.31
C GLN A 203 18.84 -6.08 -10.80
N ALA A 204 19.72 -6.59 -9.93
CA ALA A 204 20.66 -7.65 -10.29
C ALA A 204 19.94 -8.96 -10.67
N ILE A 205 18.88 -9.32 -9.96
CA ILE A 205 18.04 -10.48 -10.29
C ILE A 205 17.35 -10.27 -11.64
N LEU A 206 16.76 -9.09 -11.88
CA LEU A 206 16.13 -8.76 -13.15
C LEU A 206 17.14 -8.79 -14.31
N GLN A 207 18.36 -8.33 -14.08
CA GLN A 207 19.44 -8.40 -15.06
C GLN A 207 19.83 -9.85 -15.34
N ALA A 208 20.01 -10.68 -14.30
CA ALA A 208 20.32 -12.10 -14.46
C ALA A 208 19.23 -12.86 -15.23
N ILE A 209 17.95 -12.49 -15.09
CA ILE A 209 16.85 -13.06 -15.88
C ILE A 209 16.92 -12.61 -17.35
N ARG A 210 17.44 -11.41 -17.61
CA ARG A 210 17.62 -10.87 -18.98
C ARG A 210 18.89 -11.37 -19.67
N GLU A 211 19.83 -11.92 -18.92
CA GLU A 211 21.03 -12.51 -19.52
C GLU A 211 20.64 -13.68 -20.44
N PRO A 212 21.20 -13.74 -21.66
CA PRO A 212 20.93 -14.85 -22.57
C PRO A 212 21.31 -16.17 -21.90
N LEU A 213 20.41 -17.15 -22.00
CA LEU A 213 20.73 -18.51 -21.58
C LEU A 213 21.95 -19.04 -22.36
N PRO A 214 22.80 -19.89 -21.76
CA PRO A 214 23.90 -20.54 -22.47
C PRO A 214 23.44 -21.19 -23.76
N LYS A 215 24.28 -21.18 -24.81
CA LYS A 215 23.92 -21.72 -26.14
C LYS A 215 23.55 -23.21 -26.12
N ASP A 216 24.03 -23.94 -25.12
CA ASP A 216 23.83 -25.36 -24.86
C ASP A 216 22.75 -25.63 -23.79
N TYR A 217 22.06 -24.60 -23.31
CA TYR A 217 21.00 -24.74 -22.31
C TYR A 217 19.81 -25.55 -22.82
N LEU A 218 19.53 -25.49 -24.13
CA LEU A 218 18.46 -26.25 -24.77
C LEU A 218 19.06 -27.45 -25.50
N LYS A 219 18.73 -28.65 -25.03
CA LYS A 219 18.83 -29.88 -25.82
C LYS A 219 17.45 -30.22 -26.34
N VAL A 220 17.39 -30.44 -27.64
CA VAL A 220 16.20 -30.86 -28.34
C VAL A 220 16.48 -32.28 -28.81
N ASP A 221 15.63 -33.23 -28.43
CA ASP A 221 15.78 -34.63 -28.87
C ASP A 221 15.54 -34.75 -30.38
N ASP A 222 16.20 -35.71 -31.02
CA ASP A 222 16.15 -35.89 -32.48
C ASP A 222 14.72 -36.20 -32.99
N ASP A 223 13.85 -36.76 -32.14
CA ASP A 223 12.44 -37.09 -32.45
C ASP A 223 11.45 -35.97 -32.09
N SER A 224 11.92 -34.74 -31.86
CA SER A 224 11.10 -33.61 -31.45
C SER A 224 10.31 -32.95 -32.60
N VAL A 225 9.26 -32.20 -32.24
CA VAL A 225 8.48 -31.41 -33.20
C VAL A 225 9.27 -30.19 -33.67
N PRO A 226 9.17 -29.81 -34.97
CA PRO A 226 10.03 -28.77 -35.55
C PRO A 226 9.77 -27.36 -34.99
N ASN A 227 8.59 -27.08 -34.44
CA ASN A 227 8.24 -25.78 -33.88
C ASN A 227 7.36 -25.94 -32.65
N VAL A 228 7.71 -25.23 -31.56
CA VAL A 228 6.89 -25.09 -30.36
C VAL A 228 6.54 -23.63 -30.18
N VAL A 229 5.24 -23.32 -30.15
CA VAL A 229 4.74 -21.97 -29.85
C VAL A 229 4.12 -21.98 -28.46
N LEU A 230 4.76 -21.30 -27.51
CA LEU A 230 4.21 -21.11 -26.16
C LEU A 230 3.33 -19.85 -26.14
N ILE A 231 2.04 -20.03 -25.89
CA ILE A 231 1.09 -18.94 -25.71
C ILE A 231 0.81 -18.79 -24.21
N VAL A 232 1.29 -17.71 -23.61
CA VAL A 232 0.98 -17.36 -22.22
C VAL A 232 -0.15 -16.32 -22.23
N GLY A 233 -1.36 -16.77 -21.89
CA GLY A 233 -2.51 -15.87 -21.75
C GLY A 233 -2.53 -15.16 -20.40
N GLU A 234 -3.24 -14.04 -20.33
CA GLU A 234 -3.48 -13.28 -19.09
C GLU A 234 -4.98 -13.23 -18.79
N SER A 235 -5.36 -13.51 -17.54
CA SER A 235 -6.72 -13.28 -16.98
C SER A 235 -7.91 -13.94 -17.70
N ALA A 236 -7.68 -14.79 -18.71
CA ALA A 236 -8.73 -15.54 -19.38
C ALA A 236 -9.20 -16.73 -18.51
N SER A 237 -10.47 -16.70 -18.10
CA SER A 237 -11.07 -17.78 -17.33
C SER A 237 -11.88 -18.72 -18.23
N ARG A 238 -11.66 -20.03 -18.06
CA ARG A 238 -12.37 -21.11 -18.76
C ARG A 238 -13.89 -20.95 -18.72
N ASN A 239 -14.42 -20.49 -17.58
CA ASN A 239 -15.87 -20.39 -17.34
C ASN A 239 -16.56 -19.33 -18.21
N PHE A 240 -15.80 -18.41 -18.81
CA PHE A 240 -16.33 -17.32 -19.64
C PHE A 240 -15.89 -17.44 -21.10
N MET A 241 -15.61 -18.65 -21.58
CA MET A 241 -15.16 -18.89 -22.95
C MET A 241 -16.12 -19.82 -23.69
N GLY A 242 -16.62 -19.37 -24.85
CA GLY A 242 -17.59 -20.13 -25.65
C GLY A 242 -17.13 -21.54 -26.04
N VAL A 243 -15.83 -21.72 -26.32
CA VAL A 243 -15.21 -23.01 -26.66
C VAL A 243 -15.35 -24.07 -25.55
N TYR A 244 -15.58 -23.63 -24.30
CA TYR A 244 -15.82 -24.50 -23.14
C TYR A 244 -17.29 -24.54 -22.70
N GLY A 245 -18.23 -24.03 -23.50
CA GLY A 245 -19.67 -24.11 -23.24
C GLY A 245 -20.31 -22.86 -22.63
N TYR A 246 -19.58 -21.74 -22.56
CA TYR A 246 -20.19 -20.46 -22.20
C TYR A 246 -21.18 -20.02 -23.30
N PRO A 247 -22.40 -19.55 -22.97
CA PRO A 247 -23.47 -19.32 -23.95
C PRO A 247 -23.20 -18.17 -24.93
N VAL A 248 -22.21 -17.32 -24.68
CA VAL A 248 -21.84 -16.21 -25.57
C VAL A 248 -20.69 -16.65 -26.49
N PRO A 249 -20.79 -16.47 -27.82
CA PRO A 249 -19.77 -16.91 -28.78
C PRO A 249 -18.56 -15.95 -28.82
N ASN A 250 -17.87 -15.80 -27.70
CA ASN A 250 -16.73 -14.88 -27.53
C ASN A 250 -15.35 -15.50 -27.84
N THR A 251 -15.31 -16.78 -28.24
CA THR A 251 -14.10 -17.46 -28.71
C THR A 251 -14.34 -18.17 -30.06
N PRO A 252 -14.83 -17.46 -31.10
CA PRO A 252 -15.27 -18.09 -32.34
C PRO A 252 -14.12 -18.81 -33.08
N PHE A 253 -12.92 -18.22 -33.11
CA PHE A 253 -11.75 -18.83 -33.76
C PHE A 253 -11.30 -20.12 -33.05
N LEU A 254 -11.23 -20.12 -31.73
CA LEU A 254 -10.86 -21.31 -30.94
C LEU A 254 -11.92 -22.41 -31.04
N SER A 255 -13.20 -22.02 -31.08
CA SER A 255 -14.30 -22.98 -31.22
C SER A 255 -14.23 -23.69 -32.58
N GLY A 256 -14.01 -22.94 -33.66
CA GLY A 256 -13.84 -23.51 -34.99
C GLY A 256 -12.56 -24.34 -35.12
N LEU A 257 -11.47 -23.98 -34.42
CA LEU A 257 -10.26 -24.79 -34.37
C LEU A 257 -10.50 -26.14 -33.68
N ALA A 258 -11.12 -26.13 -32.50
CA ALA A 258 -11.44 -27.33 -31.75
C ALA A 258 -12.37 -28.28 -32.52
N GLU A 259 -13.29 -27.74 -33.31
CA GLU A 259 -14.15 -28.54 -34.20
C GLU A 259 -13.36 -29.21 -35.32
N ARG A 260 -12.50 -28.45 -36.03
CA ARG A 260 -11.64 -29.01 -37.08
C ARG A 260 -10.71 -30.11 -36.56
N GLU A 261 -10.10 -29.90 -35.39
CA GLU A 261 -9.23 -30.92 -34.78
C GLU A 261 -9.99 -32.18 -34.37
N ARG A 262 -11.22 -32.05 -33.85
CA ARG A 262 -12.08 -33.20 -33.56
C ARG A 262 -12.42 -34.00 -34.81
N GLU A 263 -12.67 -33.35 -35.94
CA GLU A 263 -12.91 -34.03 -37.21
C GLU A 263 -11.66 -34.77 -37.70
N ILE A 264 -10.49 -34.14 -37.67
CA ILE A 264 -9.22 -34.78 -38.06
C ILE A 264 -8.93 -36.02 -37.19
N ALA A 265 -9.15 -35.93 -35.87
CA ALA A 265 -8.94 -37.05 -34.96
C ALA A 265 -9.85 -38.26 -35.22
N LYS A 266 -11.02 -38.06 -35.85
CA LYS A 266 -11.90 -39.17 -36.27
C LYS A 266 -11.32 -39.93 -37.47
N PHE A 267 -10.64 -39.24 -38.38
CA PHE A 267 -10.03 -39.86 -39.58
C PHE A 267 -8.75 -40.64 -39.29
N ILE A 268 -8.05 -40.35 -38.19
CA ILE A 268 -6.78 -41.01 -37.81
C ILE A 268 -7.01 -42.29 -36.99
N ARG A 269 -8.24 -42.57 -36.53
CA ARG A 269 -8.60 -43.76 -35.72
C ARG A 269 -9.18 -44.94 -36.53
N VAL A 270 -8.92 -45.00 -37.85
CA VAL A 270 -9.24 -46.14 -38.74
C VAL A 270 -7.95 -46.84 -39.12
#